data_AF-A0A0W0HL70-F1
#
_entry.id   AF-A0A0W0HL70-F1
#
_cell.length_a   1.000
_cell.length_b   1.000
_cell.length_c   1.000
_cell.angle_alpha   90.00
_cell.angle_beta   90.00
_cell.angle_gamma   90.00
#
_symmetry.space_group_name_H-M   'P 1'
#
loop_
_entity.id
_entity.type
_entity.pdbx_description
1 polymer ?
#
loop_
_entity_poly.entity_id
_entity_poly.type
_entity_poly.pdbx_seq_one_letter_code
_entity_poly.pdbx_strand_id
1 'polypeptide(L)' 'MTNVGSEIKTGGDLTLQSGGDQKYQAAKLDSGGDIAIVSGGAVTFEAVKDLRQESHEKSNNNAFRR' A
#
# COMPACT_ATOMS: atom_id res chain seq x y z
N MET A 1 8.25 -18.07 1.74
CA MET A 1 7.72 -16.71 1.91
C MET A 1 8.06 -15.92 0.66
N THR A 2 7.05 -15.42 -0.05
CA THR A 2 7.22 -14.67 -1.30
C THR A 2 6.97 -13.19 -1.01
N ASN A 3 7.98 -12.34 -1.22
CA ASN A 3 7.89 -10.90 -1.01
C ASN A 3 7.61 -10.22 -2.36
N VAL A 4 6.43 -9.61 -2.49
CA VAL A 4 6.00 -8.96 -3.74
C VAL A 4 5.84 -7.47 -3.46
N GLY A 5 6.61 -6.62 -4.14
CA GLY A 5 6.83 -5.23 -3.71
C GLY A 5 6.83 -4.17 -4.81
N SER A 6 6.29 -3.01 -4.41
CA SER A 6 6.35 -1.65 -4.98
C SER A 6 5.36 -1.27 -6.08
N GLU A 7 5.39 -1.83 -7.29
CA GLU A 7 4.33 -1.53 -8.28
C GLU A 7 4.25 -2.66 -9.31
N ILE A 8 3.13 -3.37 -9.34
CA ILE A 8 2.82 -4.36 -10.37
C ILE A 8 1.75 -3.75 -11.24
N LYS A 9 2.09 -3.52 -12.51
CA LYS A 9 1.14 -3.08 -13.54
C LYS A 9 1.00 -4.13 -14.62
N THR A 10 -0.24 -4.47 -14.98
CA THR A 10 -0.55 -5.34 -16.11
C THR A 10 -1.70 -4.76 -16.92
N GLY A 11 -1.59 -4.85 -18.24
CA GLY A 11 -2.61 -4.34 -19.18
C GLY A 11 -3.86 -5.20 -19.29
N GLY A 12 -3.89 -6.36 -18.63
CA GLY A 12 -5.04 -7.26 -18.53
C GLY A 12 -5.12 -7.82 -17.12
N ASP A 13 -5.57 -9.07 -16.98
CA ASP A 13 -5.73 -9.71 -15.67
C ASP A 13 -4.39 -9.90 -14.93
N LEU A 14 -4.42 -9.76 -13.61
CA LEU A 14 -3.29 -9.99 -12.71
C LEU A 14 -3.55 -11.21 -11.83
N THR A 15 -2.77 -12.28 -12.00
CA THR A 15 -2.84 -13.44 -11.09
C THR A 15 -1.55 -13.59 -10.30
N LEU A 16 -1.66 -13.58 -8.96
CA LEU A 16 -0.55 -13.76 -8.03
C LEU A 16 -0.70 -15.07 -7.26
N GLN A 17 -0.01 -16.11 -7.71
CA GLN A 17 -0.09 -17.44 -7.11
C GLN A 17 1.18 -17.78 -6.31
N SER A 18 1.01 -18.26 -5.08
CA SER A 18 2.10 -18.75 -4.22
C SER A 18 1.66 -20.00 -3.44
N GLY A 19 2.52 -21.01 -3.38
CA GLY A 19 2.27 -22.24 -2.62
C GLY A 19 2.41 -22.12 -1.10
N GLY A 20 2.83 -20.95 -0.59
CA GLY A 20 2.95 -20.66 0.84
C GLY A 20 2.75 -19.17 1.10
N ASP A 21 3.15 -18.69 2.29
CA ASP A 21 2.80 -17.34 2.75
C ASP A 21 3.28 -16.22 1.82
N GLN A 22 2.39 -15.24 1.61
CA GLN A 22 2.56 -14.07 0.76
C GLN A 22 2.56 -12.80 1.58
N LYS A 23 3.56 -11.93 1.34
CA LYS A 23 3.66 -10.64 2.01
C LYS A 23 3.85 -9.52 1.00
N TYR A 24 2.97 -8.54 1.07
CA TYR A 24 2.90 -7.38 0.19
C TYR A 24 3.27 -6.12 0.98
N GLN A 25 4.47 -5.59 0.77
CA GLN A 25 4.95 -4.39 1.47
C GLN A 25 4.98 -3.20 0.51
N ALA A 26 4.23 -2.13 0.82
CA ALA A 26 4.04 -0.97 -0.07
C ALA A 26 3.72 -1.36 -1.52
N ALA A 27 3.05 -2.49 -1.74
CA ALA A 27 2.77 -2.98 -3.07
C ALA A 27 1.57 -2.23 -3.65
N LYS A 28 1.76 -1.57 -4.80
CA LYS A 28 0.67 -1.07 -5.61
C LYS A 28 0.37 -2.09 -6.71
N LEU A 29 -0.88 -2.56 -6.80
CA LEU A 29 -1.33 -3.53 -7.79
C LEU A 29 -2.29 -2.83 -8.74
N ASP A 30 -1.94 -2.81 -10.02
CA ASP A 30 -2.67 -2.13 -11.08
C ASP A 30 -2.90 -3.14 -12.21
N SER A 31 -4.16 -3.39 -12.54
CA SER A 31 -4.57 -4.35 -13.57
C SER A 31 -5.60 -3.70 -14.47
N GLY A 32 -5.46 -3.92 -15.78
CA GLY A 32 -6.46 -3.51 -16.77
C GLY A 32 -7.74 -4.37 -16.73
N GLY A 33 -7.71 -5.49 -16.02
CA GLY A 33 -8.81 -6.45 -15.85
C GLY A 33 -8.96 -6.91 -14.41
N ASP A 34 -9.13 -8.21 -14.20
CA ASP A 34 -9.35 -8.80 -12.89
C ASP A 34 -8.04 -9.06 -12.13
N ILE A 35 -8.06 -8.85 -10.81
CA ILE A 35 -6.95 -9.19 -9.91
C ILE A 35 -7.31 -10.44 -9.09
N ALA A 36 -6.57 -11.52 -9.26
CA ALA A 36 -6.68 -12.76 -8.51
C ALA A 36 -5.42 -13.02 -7.66
N ILE A 37 -5.62 -13.32 -6.38
CA ILE A 37 -4.52 -13.66 -5.45
C ILE A 37 -4.80 -15.05 -4.89
N VAL A 38 -3.92 -15.99 -5.19
CA VAL A 38 -4.05 -17.40 -4.81
C VAL A 38 -2.90 -17.77 -3.89
N SER A 39 -3.23 -17.99 -2.62
CA SER A 39 -2.26 -18.38 -1.60
C SER A 39 -2.53 -19.78 -1.08
N GLY A 40 -1.49 -20.60 -1.00
CA GLY A 40 -1.50 -21.82 -0.20
C GLY A 40 -1.30 -21.58 1.30
N GLY A 41 -0.99 -20.33 1.71
CA GLY A 41 -0.73 -19.95 3.10
C GLY A 41 -1.39 -18.62 3.47
N ALA A 42 -0.79 -17.90 4.41
CA ALA A 42 -1.29 -16.60 4.85
C ALA A 42 -1.00 -15.50 3.83
N VAL A 43 -1.91 -14.53 3.70
CA VAL A 43 -1.74 -13.34 2.86
C VAL A 43 -1.70 -12.10 3.76
N THR A 44 -0.59 -11.37 3.71
CA THR A 44 -0.35 -10.20 4.54
C THR A 44 -0.09 -8.97 3.68
N PHE A 45 -0.86 -7.91 3.88
CA PHE A 45 -0.66 -6.60 3.25
C PHE A 45 -0.14 -5.58 4.27
N GLU A 46 1.11 -5.17 4.11
CA GLU A 46 1.74 -4.11 4.89
C GLU A 46 1.79 -2.84 4.05
N ALA A 47 0.83 -1.94 4.25
CA ALA A 47 0.93 -0.60 3.71
C ALA A 47 2.05 0.14 4.45
N VAL A 48 3.11 0.57 3.74
CA VAL A 48 4.13 1.45 4.33
C VAL A 48 3.50 2.83 4.44
N LYS A 49 2.85 3.03 5.58
CA LYS A 49 2.16 4.27 5.93
C LYS A 49 3.23 5.29 6.31
N ASP A 50 3.92 5.84 5.32
CA ASP A 50 4.69 7.08 5.49
C ASP A 50 3.67 8.23 5.65
N LEU A 51 2.94 8.21 6.76
CA LEU A 51 2.04 9.27 7.13
C LEU A 51 2.92 10.40 7.64
N ARG A 52 3.52 11.16 6.72
CA ARG A 52 4.02 12.50 7.00
C ARG A 52 2.81 13.35 7.33
N GLN A 53 2.35 13.23 8.56
CA GLN A 53 1.46 14.19 9.16
C GLN A 53 2.32 15.44 9.34
N GLU A 54 2.40 16.25 8.28
CA GLU A 54 2.92 17.60 8.36
C GLU A 54 1.96 18.36 9.28
N SER A 55 2.25 18.30 10.57
CA SER A 55 1.56 19.08 11.59
C SER A 55 1.91 20.54 11.30
N HIS A 56 1.13 21.16 10.42
CA HIS A 56 1.09 22.62 10.33
C HIS A 56 0.37 23.13 11.58
N GLU A 57 1.11 23.16 12.69
CA GLU A 57 0.88 24.12 13.75
C GLU A 57 1.21 25.50 13.19
N LYS A 58 0.30 26.06 12.37
CA LYS A 58 0.25 27.51 12.22
C LYS A 58 -0.21 28.08 13.55
N SER A 59 0.73 28.27 14.47
CA SER A 59 0.55 29.14 15.62
C SER A 59 0.48 30.57 15.11
N ASN A 60 -0.67 30.94 14.54
CA ASN A 60 -0.99 32.33 14.26
C ASN A 60 -1.65 32.90 15.50
N ASN A 61 -0.88 33.03 16.59
CA ASN A 61 -1.30 33.83 17.74
C ASN A 61 -1.12 35.32 17.39
N ASN A 62 -1.99 35.80 16.49
CA ASN A 62 -2.26 37.21 16.32
C ASN A 62 -3.50 37.55 17.15
N ALA A 63 -3.38 37.52 18.48
CA ALA A 63 -4.33 38.17 19.35
C ALA A 63 -3.87 39.62 19.60
N PHE A 64 -4.00 40.45 18.57
CA PHE A 64 -4.22 41.88 18.77
C PHE A 64 -5.51 42.02 19.58
N ARG A 65 -5.46 42.61 20.78
CA ARG A 65 -6.54 43.45 21.34
C ARG A 65 -6.17 44.13 22.66
N ARG A 66 -6.04 45.45 22.54
CA ARG A 66 -6.16 46.55 23.53
C ARG A 66 -5.02 46.78 24.51
#